data_AF-A0A7M3DQG9-F1
#
_entry.id   AF-A0A7M3DQG9-F1
#
_cell.length_a   1.000
_cell.length_b   1.000
_cell.length_c   1.000
_cell.angle_alpha   90.00
_cell.angle_beta   90.00
_cell.angle_gamma   90.00
#
_symmetry.space_group_name_H-M   'P 1'
#
loop_
_entity.id
_entity.type
_entity.pdbx_description
1 polymer ?
#
loop_
_entity_poly.entity_id
_entity_poly.type
_entity_poly.pdbx_seq_one_letter_code
_entity_poly.pdbx_strand_id
1 'polypeptide(L)'
;MEDEDNELSGTFGGKEWTAEELSAEFNRALAELGWTPVELADRLISLGDYRPYKTVLRGIHRAVEGQVKVSGELLAFVRQEVRYKRRLKRAYGNLEWSRLGDGSWTVKVEDFIITLLPQTKGRWKVHMTHAITGYSPSWPRWQDTLEGAKEIAFLTLDSAINWLLEQEQEEHERRQRGPRRAINLDG
;
A
#
# COMPACT_ATOMS: atom_id res chain seq x y z
N MET A 1 25.82 -40.57 9.39
CA MET A 1 24.70 -39.73 9.86
C MET A 1 24.80 -38.50 9.00
N GLU A 2 23.93 -38.50 8.01
CA GLU A 2 23.93 -37.60 6.86
C GLU A 2 23.62 -36.17 7.29
N ASP A 3 24.33 -35.25 6.66
CA ASP A 3 24.13 -33.81 6.70
C ASP A 3 22.75 -33.50 6.08
N GLU A 4 21.74 -33.30 6.93
CA GLU A 4 20.48 -32.67 6.53
C GLU A 4 20.67 -31.14 6.44
N ASP A 5 21.49 -30.72 5.47
CA ASP A 5 21.60 -29.32 5.06
C ASP A 5 20.35 -28.93 4.26
N ASN A 6 19.35 -28.44 4.99
CA ASN A 6 18.62 -27.20 4.74
C ASN A 6 18.47 -26.74 3.26
N GLU A 7 17.89 -27.56 2.37
CA GLU A 7 17.44 -27.11 1.05
C GLU A 7 16.06 -26.47 1.12
N LEU A 8 15.99 -25.26 1.68
CA LEU A 8 14.94 -24.30 1.34
C LEU A 8 15.22 -23.81 -0.09
N SER A 9 14.84 -24.61 -1.08
CA SER A 9 14.89 -24.24 -2.50
C SER A 9 14.16 -22.91 -2.70
N GLY A 10 14.94 -21.85 -2.92
CA GLY A 10 14.45 -20.50 -3.08
C GLY A 10 13.51 -20.41 -4.27
N THR A 11 12.48 -19.58 -4.13
CA THR A 11 11.41 -19.28 -5.10
C THR A 11 11.89 -18.72 -6.46
N PHE A 12 13.20 -18.68 -6.68
CA PHE A 12 13.86 -18.32 -7.92
C PHE A 12 14.46 -19.61 -8.48
N GLY A 13 13.83 -20.19 -9.51
CA GLY A 13 14.48 -21.24 -10.30
C GLY A 13 15.89 -20.78 -10.67
N GLY A 14 16.88 -21.69 -10.58
CA GLY A 14 18.33 -21.46 -10.40
C GLY A 14 19.10 -20.60 -11.42
N LYS A 15 18.47 -19.60 -12.05
CA LYS A 15 19.10 -18.52 -12.78
C LYS A 15 19.74 -17.55 -11.78
N GLU A 16 21.04 -17.31 -11.91
CA GLU A 16 21.72 -16.23 -11.20
C GLU A 16 21.37 -14.89 -11.86
N TRP A 17 20.85 -13.95 -11.07
CA TRP A 17 20.44 -12.62 -11.54
C TRP A 17 21.52 -11.57 -11.34
N THR A 18 21.73 -10.70 -12.33
CA THR A 18 22.61 -9.52 -12.17
C THR A 18 21.89 -8.38 -11.44
N ALA A 19 22.65 -7.39 -10.97
CA ALA A 19 22.08 -6.20 -10.32
C ALA A 19 21.23 -5.38 -11.29
N GLU A 20 21.68 -5.27 -12.55
CA GLU A 20 20.99 -4.57 -13.62
C GLU A 20 19.68 -5.25 -13.99
N GLU A 21 19.67 -6.59 -14.11
CA GLU A 21 18.44 -7.34 -14.41
C GLU A 21 17.40 -7.18 -13.29
N LEU A 22 17.83 -7.28 -12.02
CA LEU A 22 16.95 -7.09 -10.87
C LEU A 22 16.43 -5.66 -10.79
N SER A 23 17.30 -4.66 -11.05
CA SER A 23 16.90 -3.26 -11.11
C SER A 23 15.87 -3.02 -12.23
N ALA A 24 16.05 -3.61 -13.41
CA ALA A 24 15.10 -3.48 -14.51
C ALA A 24 13.72 -4.07 -14.16
N GLU A 25 13.70 -5.25 -13.56
CA GLU A 25 12.45 -5.87 -13.07
C GLU A 25 11.78 -5.06 -11.97
N PHE A 26 12.57 -4.52 -11.05
CA PHE A 26 12.10 -3.66 -9.97
C PHE A 26 11.50 -2.36 -10.49
N ASN A 27 12.17 -1.69 -11.42
CA ASN A 27 11.69 -0.48 -12.09
C ASN A 27 10.40 -0.74 -12.88
N ARG A 28 10.29 -1.87 -13.58
CA ARG A 28 9.05 -2.24 -14.27
C ARG A 28 7.87 -2.38 -13.31
N ALA A 29 8.10 -3.01 -12.16
CA ALA A 29 7.06 -3.19 -11.15
C ALA A 29 6.65 -1.85 -10.51
N LEU A 30 7.61 -0.96 -10.21
CA LEU A 30 7.32 0.39 -9.73
C LEU A 30 6.54 1.23 -10.75
N ALA A 31 6.95 1.18 -12.01
CA ALA A 31 6.26 1.89 -13.09
C ALA A 31 4.81 1.40 -13.25
N GLU A 32 4.57 0.09 -13.14
CA GLU A 32 3.22 -0.46 -13.18
C GLU A 32 2.37 -0.02 -11.98
N LEU A 33 2.97 0.11 -10.80
CA LEU A 33 2.30 0.68 -9.64
C LEU A 33 2.02 2.18 -9.81
N GLY A 34 2.80 2.87 -10.64
CA GLY A 34 2.85 4.32 -10.69
C GLY A 34 3.58 4.92 -9.50
N TRP A 35 4.47 4.15 -8.86
CA TRP A 35 5.19 4.56 -7.67
C TRP A 35 6.58 5.09 -7.99
N THR A 36 6.90 6.21 -7.35
CA THR A 36 8.24 6.76 -7.22
C THR A 36 9.00 6.11 -6.06
N PRO A 37 10.33 6.26 -5.98
CA PRO A 37 11.11 5.84 -4.81
C PRO A 37 10.58 6.40 -3.48
N VAL A 38 10.02 7.61 -3.52
CA VAL A 38 9.43 8.29 -2.36
C VAL A 38 8.15 7.59 -1.91
N GLU A 39 7.26 7.23 -2.83
CA GLU A 39 6.01 6.52 -2.50
C GLU A 39 6.27 5.11 -1.99
N LEU A 40 7.26 4.41 -2.55
CA LEU A 40 7.70 3.13 -2.00
C LEU A 40 8.26 3.30 -0.58
N ALA A 41 9.07 4.33 -0.32
CA ALA A 41 9.59 4.60 1.01
C ALA A 41 8.45 4.90 2.01
N ASP A 42 7.51 5.77 1.64
CA ASP A 42 6.33 6.10 2.44
C ASP A 42 5.53 4.82 2.76
N ARG A 43 5.35 3.93 1.77
CA ARG A 43 4.67 2.65 1.95
C ARG A 43 5.41 1.72 2.91
N LEU A 44 6.72 1.54 2.75
CA LEU A 44 7.51 0.66 3.63
C LEU A 44 7.48 1.14 5.09
N ILE A 45 7.58 2.46 5.32
CA ILE A 45 7.44 3.03 6.67
C ILE A 45 6.04 2.77 7.23
N SER A 46 4.99 2.97 6.42
CA SER A 46 3.62 2.71 6.86
C SER A 46 3.37 1.24 7.25
N LEU A 47 4.13 0.31 6.66
CA LEU A 47 4.09 -1.12 6.96
C LEU A 47 5.02 -1.54 8.11
N GLY A 48 5.71 -0.60 8.75
CA GLY A 48 6.52 -0.86 9.94
C GLY A 48 8.02 -1.01 9.69
N ASP A 49 8.56 -0.59 8.54
CA ASP A 49 10.01 -0.46 8.38
C ASP A 49 10.54 0.56 9.41
N TYR A 50 11.28 0.04 10.39
CA TYR A 50 11.76 0.80 11.54
C TYR A 50 13.01 1.65 11.23
N ARG A 51 13.60 1.49 10.04
CA ARG A 51 14.81 2.22 9.67
C ARG A 51 14.48 3.70 9.43
N PRO A 52 15.45 4.62 9.64
CA PRO A 52 15.24 6.03 9.33
C PRO A 52 14.83 6.23 7.87
N TYR A 53 13.82 7.07 7.62
CA TYR A 53 13.27 7.33 6.27
C TYR A 53 14.35 7.61 5.22
N LYS A 54 15.34 8.46 5.53
CA LYS A 54 16.45 8.80 4.64
C LYS A 54 17.29 7.57 4.23
N THR A 55 17.43 6.61 5.14
CA THR A 55 18.16 5.36 4.89
C THR A 55 17.39 4.46 3.94
N VAL A 56 16.08 4.30 4.17
CA VAL A 56 15.17 3.54 3.30
C VAL A 56 15.17 4.13 1.89
N LEU A 57 14.91 5.43 1.78
CA LEU A 57 14.84 6.14 0.51
C LEU A 57 16.16 6.05 -0.28
N ARG A 58 17.30 6.26 0.39
CA ARG A 58 18.62 6.09 -0.25
C ARG A 58 18.83 4.66 -0.75
N GLY A 59 18.43 3.66 0.03
CA GLY A 59 18.51 2.25 -0.37
C GLY A 59 17.70 1.98 -1.64
N ILE A 60 16.47 2.49 -1.71
CA ILE A 60 15.60 2.36 -2.88
C ILE A 60 16.23 3.04 -4.11
N HIS A 61 16.75 4.27 -3.98
CA HIS A 61 17.41 4.95 -5.10
C HIS A 61 18.58 4.15 -5.66
N ARG A 62 19.46 3.64 -4.80
CA ARG A 62 20.59 2.82 -5.24
C ARG A 62 20.14 1.54 -5.95
N ALA A 63 19.04 0.93 -5.50
CA ALA A 63 18.46 -0.26 -6.10
C ALA A 63 17.85 0.05 -7.48
N VAL A 64 17.11 1.16 -7.60
CA VAL A 64 16.58 1.70 -8.85
C VAL A 64 17.69 2.01 -9.86
N GLU A 65 18.81 2.54 -9.39
CA GLU A 65 19.99 2.88 -10.21
C GLU A 65 20.87 1.65 -10.52
N GLY A 66 20.52 0.46 -10.02
CA GLY A 66 21.31 -0.77 -10.23
C GLY A 66 22.67 -0.78 -9.49
N GLN A 67 22.94 0.18 -8.62
CA GLN A 67 24.18 0.26 -7.83
C GLN A 67 24.27 -0.82 -6.75
N VAL A 68 23.13 -1.43 -6.38
CA VAL A 68 23.04 -2.56 -5.47
C VAL A 68 22.05 -3.57 -6.01
N LYS A 69 22.27 -4.87 -5.73
CA LYS A 69 21.28 -5.90 -6.03
C LYS A 69 20.01 -5.63 -5.20
N VAL A 70 18.86 -5.57 -5.87
CA VAL A 70 17.54 -5.51 -5.22
C VAL A 70 17.37 -6.80 -4.40
N SER A 71 17.01 -6.69 -3.12
CA SER A 71 16.77 -7.89 -2.31
C SER A 71 15.56 -8.67 -2.83
N GLY A 72 15.59 -9.99 -2.70
CA GLY A 72 14.48 -10.86 -3.12
C GLY A 72 13.16 -10.49 -2.42
N GLU A 73 13.23 -10.14 -1.14
CA GLU A 73 12.08 -9.68 -0.34
C GLU A 73 11.46 -8.39 -0.88
N LEU A 74 12.30 -7.39 -1.20
CA LEU A 74 11.82 -6.12 -1.74
C LEU A 74 11.18 -6.31 -3.12
N LEU A 75 11.79 -7.13 -3.97
CA LEU A 75 11.23 -7.45 -5.28
C LEU A 75 9.91 -8.24 -5.17
N ALA A 76 9.86 -9.21 -4.26
CA ALA A 76 8.64 -9.98 -3.99
C ALA A 76 7.51 -9.08 -3.46
N PHE A 77 7.83 -8.17 -2.54
CA PHE A 77 6.89 -7.18 -2.01
C PHE A 77 6.29 -6.31 -3.13
N VAL A 78 7.12 -5.66 -3.95
CA VAL A 78 6.61 -4.78 -5.02
C VAL A 78 5.82 -5.57 -6.06
N ARG A 79 6.21 -6.81 -6.38
CA ARG A 79 5.42 -7.69 -7.25
C ARG A 79 4.08 -8.07 -6.64
N GLN A 80 4.02 -8.27 -5.32
CA GLN A 80 2.77 -8.54 -4.62
C GLN A 80 1.85 -7.32 -4.66
N GLU A 81 2.39 -6.12 -4.45
CA GLU A 81 1.64 -4.86 -4.59
C GLU A 81 1.12 -4.68 -6.02
N VAL A 82 1.88 -5.05 -7.06
CA VAL A 82 1.38 -5.04 -8.46
C VAL A 82 0.17 -5.97 -8.62
N ARG A 83 0.26 -7.20 -8.10
CA ARG A 83 -0.86 -8.17 -8.15
C ARG A 83 -2.08 -7.64 -7.44
N TYR A 84 -1.86 -6.99 -6.30
CA TYR A 84 -2.91 -6.35 -5.51
C TYR A 84 -3.57 -5.20 -6.28
N LYS A 85 -2.81 -4.27 -6.87
CA LYS A 85 -3.33 -3.22 -7.77
C LYS A 85 -4.17 -3.79 -8.91
N ARG A 86 -3.68 -4.85 -9.58
CA ARG A 86 -4.43 -5.53 -10.66
C ARG A 86 -5.75 -6.14 -10.14
N ARG A 87 -5.75 -6.72 -8.94
CA ARG A 87 -6.97 -7.27 -8.32
C ARG A 87 -7.99 -6.16 -8.08
N LEU A 88 -7.56 -5.05 -7.50
CA LEU A 88 -8.42 -3.88 -7.24
C LEU A 88 -8.97 -3.30 -8.53
N LYS A 89 -8.16 -3.19 -9.58
CA LYS A 89 -8.61 -2.75 -10.91
C LYS A 89 -9.69 -3.67 -11.50
N ARG A 90 -9.62 -4.98 -11.25
CA ARG A 90 -10.70 -5.90 -11.67
C ARG A 90 -11.98 -5.73 -10.84
N ALA A 91 -11.84 -5.50 -9.54
CA ALA A 91 -12.97 -5.33 -8.63
C ALA A 91 -13.72 -4.00 -8.86
N TYR A 92 -12.96 -2.92 -9.00
CA TYR A 92 -13.48 -1.55 -8.96
C TYR A 92 -13.30 -0.76 -10.27
N GLY A 93 -12.61 -1.31 -11.27
CA GLY A 93 -12.29 -0.58 -12.50
C GLY A 93 -13.50 -0.18 -13.36
N ASN A 94 -14.63 -0.85 -13.18
CA ASN A 94 -15.88 -0.57 -13.89
C ASN A 94 -16.83 0.35 -13.10
N LEU A 95 -16.39 0.90 -11.96
CA LEU A 95 -17.22 1.82 -11.19
C LEU A 95 -17.55 3.07 -12.01
N GLU A 96 -18.82 3.47 -11.98
CA GLU A 96 -19.30 4.65 -12.67
C GLU A 96 -19.00 5.90 -11.86
N TRP A 97 -18.02 6.68 -12.33
CA TRP A 97 -17.69 7.97 -11.72
C TRP A 97 -18.62 9.05 -12.24
N SER A 98 -19.21 9.81 -11.31
CA SER A 98 -20.05 10.97 -11.62
C SER A 98 -19.22 12.24 -11.57
N ARG A 99 -19.32 13.09 -12.60
CA ARG A 99 -18.67 14.41 -12.63
C ARG A 99 -19.55 15.45 -11.95
N LEU A 100 -18.95 16.25 -11.07
CA LEU A 100 -19.60 17.35 -10.36
C LEU A 100 -19.39 18.70 -11.07
N GLY A 101 -20.18 19.70 -10.70
CA GLY A 101 -20.18 21.02 -11.36
C GLY A 101 -18.89 21.81 -11.20
N ASP A 102 -18.07 21.50 -10.19
CA ASP A 102 -16.75 22.08 -9.94
C ASP A 102 -15.61 21.36 -10.70
N GLY A 103 -15.94 20.36 -11.52
CA GLY A 103 -14.98 19.54 -12.27
C GLY A 103 -14.38 18.38 -11.49
N SER A 104 -14.77 18.18 -10.23
CA SER A 104 -14.42 16.99 -9.47
C SER A 104 -15.18 15.75 -9.96
N TRP A 105 -14.65 14.58 -9.60
CA TRP A 105 -15.27 13.30 -9.90
C TRP A 105 -15.55 12.57 -8.60
N THR A 106 -16.72 11.95 -8.47
CA THR A 106 -17.10 11.23 -7.26
C THR A 106 -17.67 9.85 -7.59
N VAL A 107 -17.49 8.93 -6.65
CA VAL A 107 -18.09 7.61 -6.69
C VAL A 107 -18.42 7.18 -5.26
N LYS A 108 -19.47 6.38 -5.13
CA LYS A 108 -19.78 5.65 -3.90
C LYS A 108 -19.45 4.19 -4.10
N VAL A 109 -18.71 3.61 -3.17
CA VAL A 109 -18.31 2.22 -3.20
C VAL A 109 -18.33 1.71 -1.76
N GLU A 110 -19.11 0.66 -1.53
CA GLU A 110 -19.41 0.18 -0.18
C GLU A 110 -19.94 1.34 0.69
N ASP A 111 -19.42 1.52 1.90
CA ASP A 111 -19.77 2.63 2.79
C ASP A 111 -18.86 3.86 2.62
N PHE A 112 -18.07 3.91 1.55
CA PHE A 112 -17.15 5.02 1.26
C PHE A 112 -17.65 5.94 0.14
N ILE A 113 -17.45 7.24 0.36
CA ILE A 113 -17.56 8.28 -0.66
C ILE A 113 -16.16 8.70 -1.04
N ILE A 114 -15.83 8.55 -2.31
CA ILE A 114 -14.54 8.94 -2.88
C ILE A 114 -14.78 10.15 -3.79
N THR A 115 -13.95 11.18 -3.64
CA THR A 115 -13.98 12.38 -4.48
C THR A 115 -12.56 12.71 -4.96
N LEU A 116 -12.40 12.79 -6.27
CA LEU A 116 -11.18 13.22 -6.95
C LEU A 116 -11.29 14.71 -7.27
N LEU A 117 -10.53 15.51 -6.55
CA LEU A 117 -10.54 16.96 -6.64
C LEU A 117 -9.45 17.42 -7.61
N PRO A 118 -9.78 18.14 -8.71
CA PRO A 118 -8.79 18.74 -9.57
C PRO A 118 -8.02 19.82 -8.80
N GLN A 119 -6.72 19.91 -9.06
CA GLN A 119 -5.81 20.88 -8.49
C GLN A 119 -5.08 21.62 -9.62
N THR A 120 -4.29 22.63 -9.25
CA THR A 120 -3.48 23.36 -10.22
C THR A 120 -2.49 22.43 -10.93
N LYS A 121 -2.10 22.78 -12.17
CA LYS A 121 -1.15 22.03 -13.00
C LYS A 121 -1.59 20.61 -13.35
N GLY A 122 -2.90 20.36 -13.44
CA GLY A 122 -3.45 19.06 -13.85
C GLY A 122 -3.36 17.97 -12.79
N ARG A 123 -2.99 18.33 -11.56
CA ARG A 123 -2.87 17.39 -10.44
C ARG A 123 -4.23 17.05 -9.85
N TRP A 124 -4.32 15.90 -9.19
CA TRP A 124 -5.54 15.37 -8.63
C TRP A 124 -5.31 14.96 -7.18
N LYS A 125 -6.22 15.35 -6.31
CA LYS A 125 -6.23 14.96 -4.90
C LYS A 125 -7.34 13.94 -4.68
N VAL A 126 -6.99 12.83 -4.04
CA VAL A 126 -7.95 11.83 -3.59
C VAL A 126 -8.48 12.26 -2.22
N HIS A 127 -9.79 12.41 -2.11
CA HIS A 127 -10.50 12.60 -0.86
C HIS A 127 -11.42 11.40 -0.64
N MET A 128 -11.47 10.87 0.58
CA MET A 128 -12.22 9.66 0.90
C MET A 128 -12.82 9.79 2.29
N THR A 129 -14.07 9.39 2.44
CA THR A 129 -14.76 9.43 3.74
C THR A 129 -15.70 8.25 3.86
N HIS A 130 -15.65 7.58 5.01
CA HIS A 130 -16.61 6.55 5.41
C HIS A 130 -17.90 7.24 5.85
N ALA A 131 -19.01 6.93 5.17
CA ALA A 131 -20.29 7.62 5.32
C ALA A 131 -20.90 7.45 6.72
N ILE A 132 -20.65 6.30 7.37
CA ILE A 132 -21.26 5.98 8.67
C ILE A 132 -20.49 6.63 9.82
N THR A 133 -19.17 6.45 9.86
CA THR A 133 -18.34 6.89 11.01
C THR A 133 -17.72 8.27 10.80
N GLY A 134 -17.76 8.81 9.58
CA GLY A 134 -17.02 10.02 9.20
C GLY A 134 -15.51 9.83 9.12
N TYR A 135 -15.01 8.59 9.26
CA TYR A 135 -13.59 8.28 9.16
C TYR A 135 -13.04 8.67 7.78
N SER A 136 -11.89 9.32 7.76
CA SER A 136 -11.11 9.59 6.54
C SER A 136 -9.73 8.99 6.73
N PRO A 137 -9.28 8.09 5.84
CA PRO A 137 -7.88 7.66 5.85
C PRO A 137 -6.95 8.83 5.54
N SER A 138 -5.65 8.66 5.82
CA SER A 138 -4.63 9.61 5.42
C SER A 138 -4.63 9.80 3.91
N TRP A 139 -4.46 11.04 3.47
CA TRP A 139 -4.56 11.37 2.05
C TRP A 139 -3.29 10.96 1.32
N PRO A 140 -3.40 10.22 0.20
CA PRO A 140 -2.24 9.92 -0.62
C PRO A 140 -1.71 11.19 -1.28
N ARG A 141 -0.48 11.10 -1.81
CA ARG A 141 0.13 12.19 -2.57
C ARG A 141 -0.73 12.55 -3.78
N TRP A 142 -0.59 13.79 -4.24
CA TRP A 142 -1.26 14.26 -5.45
C TRP A 142 -0.81 13.45 -6.65
N GLN A 143 -1.77 13.14 -7.53
CA GLN A 143 -1.53 12.36 -8.74
C GLN A 143 -1.50 13.28 -9.95
N ASP A 144 -0.60 13.03 -10.89
CA ASP A 144 -0.45 13.89 -12.06
C ASP A 144 -1.52 13.64 -13.14
N THR A 145 -2.35 12.61 -12.97
CA THR A 145 -3.43 12.27 -13.91
C THR A 145 -4.70 11.82 -13.17
N LEU A 146 -5.86 11.99 -13.81
CA LEU A 146 -7.15 11.51 -13.29
C LEU A 146 -7.16 9.99 -13.12
N GLU A 147 -6.58 9.27 -14.08
CA GLU A 147 -6.54 7.80 -14.04
C GLU A 147 -5.64 7.31 -12.90
N GLY A 148 -4.47 7.92 -12.71
CA GLY A 148 -3.61 7.65 -11.55
C GLY A 148 -4.34 7.94 -10.22
N ALA A 149 -5.14 9.01 -10.17
CA ALA A 149 -5.97 9.31 -8.99
C ALA A 149 -7.03 8.24 -8.70
N LYS A 150 -7.67 7.67 -9.74
CA LYS A 150 -8.61 6.54 -9.57
C LYS A 150 -7.90 5.29 -9.05
N GLU A 151 -6.75 4.96 -9.64
CA GLU A 151 -5.99 3.77 -9.24
C GLU A 151 -5.49 3.87 -7.79
N ILE A 152 -4.96 5.03 -7.40
CA ILE A 152 -4.57 5.30 -6.01
C ILE A 152 -5.78 5.29 -5.08
N ALA A 153 -6.92 5.81 -5.50
CA ALA A 153 -8.13 5.77 -4.69
C ALA A 153 -8.56 4.34 -4.35
N PHE A 154 -8.41 3.38 -5.27
CA PHE A 154 -8.72 1.98 -4.98
C PHE A 154 -7.75 1.36 -3.96
N LEU A 155 -6.46 1.70 -4.03
CA LEU A 155 -5.48 1.25 -3.04
C LEU A 155 -5.77 1.83 -1.65
N THR A 156 -6.14 3.11 -1.59
CA THR A 156 -6.54 3.77 -0.35
C THR A 156 -7.83 3.16 0.23
N LEU A 157 -8.79 2.80 -0.63
CA LEU A 157 -10.06 2.22 -0.22
C LEU A 157 -9.87 0.87 0.48
N ASP A 158 -9.15 -0.06 -0.14
CA ASP A 158 -8.94 -1.39 0.44
C ASP A 158 -8.12 -1.31 1.74
N SER A 159 -7.12 -0.40 1.80
CA SER A 159 -6.42 -0.12 3.06
C SER A 159 -7.34 0.44 4.16
N ALA A 160 -8.28 1.33 3.80
CA ALA A 160 -9.25 1.91 4.73
C ALA A 160 -10.28 0.88 5.22
N ILE A 161 -10.75 -0.01 4.35
CA ILE A 161 -11.64 -1.12 4.69
C ILE A 161 -10.95 -2.05 5.68
N ASN A 162 -9.73 -2.49 5.37
CA ASN A 162 -8.97 -3.39 6.26
C ASN A 162 -8.73 -2.75 7.64
N TRP A 163 -8.39 -1.46 7.67
CA TRP A 163 -8.20 -0.75 8.94
C TRP A 163 -9.49 -0.72 9.78
N LEU A 164 -10.66 -0.45 9.17
CA LEU A 164 -11.93 -0.47 9.90
C LEU A 164 -12.25 -1.86 10.45
N LEU A 165 -12.02 -2.92 9.66
CA LEU A 165 -12.22 -4.31 10.10
C LEU A 165 -11.30 -4.66 11.28
N GLU A 166 -10.03 -4.26 11.22
CA GLU A 166 -9.08 -4.45 12.32
C GLU A 166 -9.52 -3.73 13.60
N GLN A 167 -10.00 -2.48 13.48
CA GLN A 167 -10.52 -1.73 14.63
C GLN A 167 -11.77 -2.37 15.23
N GLU A 168 -12.71 -2.83 14.41
CA GLU A 168 -13.90 -3.54 14.88
C GLU A 168 -13.54 -4.83 15.62
N GLN A 169 -12.56 -5.57 15.12
CA GLN A 169 -12.07 -6.77 15.77
C GLN A 169 -11.38 -6.46 17.12
N GLU A 170 -10.51 -5.46 17.17
CA GLU A 170 -9.88 -5.01 18.42
C GLU A 170 -10.93 -4.56 19.45
N GLU A 171 -11.93 -3.80 19.05
CA GLU A 171 -13.02 -3.38 19.93
C GLU A 171 -13.82 -4.57 20.47
N HIS A 172 -14.13 -5.53 19.60
CA HIS A 172 -14.83 -6.75 19.98
C HIS A 172 -14.01 -7.56 21.00
N GLU A 173 -12.71 -7.72 20.78
CA GLU A 173 -11.80 -8.37 21.73
C GLU A 173 -11.71 -7.61 23.06
N ARG A 174 -11.64 -6.28 23.04
CA ARG A 174 -11.62 -5.43 24.25
C ARG A 174 -12.92 -5.58 25.06
N ARG A 175 -14.07 -5.61 24.39
CA ARG A 175 -15.38 -5.84 25.05
C ARG A 175 -15.47 -7.22 25.68
N GLN A 176 -14.91 -8.25 25.03
CA GLN A 176 -14.87 -9.61 25.57
C GLN A 176 -13.91 -9.78 26.75
N ARG A 177 -12.79 -9.05 26.78
CA ARG A 177 -11.79 -9.15 27.86
C ARG A 177 -12.28 -8.63 29.22
N GLY A 178 -13.38 -7.86 29.27
CA GLY A 178 -13.94 -7.30 30.50
C GLY A 178 -12.98 -6.36 31.26
N PRO A 179 -13.45 -5.61 32.28
CA PRO A 179 -12.57 -4.81 33.10
C PRO A 179 -11.60 -5.73 33.86
N ARG A 180 -10.29 -5.47 33.75
CA ARG A 180 -9.28 -6.14 34.59
C ARG A 180 -9.64 -5.89 36.05
N ARG A 181 -10.14 -6.91 36.75
CA ARG A 181 -10.31 -6.84 38.21
C ARG A 181 -8.95 -6.56 38.81
N ALA A 182 -8.81 -5.44 39.51
CA ALA A 182 -7.64 -5.18 40.33
C ALA A 182 -7.53 -6.32 41.34
N ILE A 183 -6.48 -7.12 41.23
CA ILE A 183 -6.14 -8.11 42.25
C ILE A 183 -5.56 -7.29 43.40
N ASN A 184 -6.35 -7.07 44.45
CA ASN A 184 -5.83 -6.53 45.70
C ASN A 184 -4.93 -7.61 46.32
N LEU A 185 -3.62 -7.38 46.26
CA LEU A 185 -2.60 -8.18 46.91
C LEU A 185 -2.31 -7.57 48.29
N ASP A 186 -3.29 -7.59 49.18
CA ASP A 186 -3.09 -7.31 50.60
C ASP A 186 -3.83 -8.38 51.41
N GLY A 187 -3.09 -9.38 51.86
CA GLY A 187 -3.55 -10.49 52.71
C GLY A 187 -2.37 -11.21 53.34
#